data_AF-A0A350G057-F1
#
_entry.id   AF-A0A350G057-F1
#
_cell.length_a   1.000
_cell.length_b   1.000
_cell.length_c   1.000
_cell.angle_alpha   90.00
_cell.angle_beta   90.00
_cell.angle_gamma   90.00
#
_symmetry.space_group_name_H-M   'P 1'
#
loop_
_entity.id
_entity.type
_entity.pdbx_description
1 polymer ?
#
loop_
_entity_poly.entity_id
_entity_poly.type
_entity_poly.pdbx_seq_one_letter_code
_entity_poly.pdbx_strand_id
1 'polypeptide(L)'
;MGNTKIADILILILTGFLAYGLQVPWLGFFQDDWNFVFFSSYEGAQGIFEFLILDGRPGASWVYIWGFSLFGYKPEFWQAFSIVLRILTTVVFWQILNQFWQNRRYGNLVISILFLIYPFFTLQPLSIAYAPHFAAFLFYMLSIYLMTKAQQAPSQYLFFTAPAILLTFGHLFTVEYFIGLELLRPIAIWYFIQHTPYEKTPLKRARYLAKHWLPYLFVLLFFVAWRSIMLSSLGVRNDPIASLLGSNSILLHVLKNAPADLILMLINTWFKLFDPQLFVIGPIRNLYIFIISIGAGACYYLALKNFA
;
A
#
# COMPACT_ATOMS: atom_id res chain seq x y z
N MET A 1 -16.52 14.84 18.63
CA MET A 1 -15.53 14.56 17.54
C MET A 1 -14.72 13.28 17.76
N GLY A 2 -14.41 12.86 18.99
CA GLY A 2 -13.65 11.62 19.26
C GLY A 2 -14.40 10.33 18.90
N ASN A 3 -15.63 10.17 19.42
CA ASN A 3 -16.44 8.94 19.24
C ASN A 3 -16.71 8.61 17.77
N THR A 4 -16.94 9.62 16.94
CA THR A 4 -17.20 9.47 15.50
C THR A 4 -15.98 8.93 14.73
N LYS A 5 -14.76 9.32 15.10
CA LYS A 5 -13.55 8.80 14.45
C LYS A 5 -13.29 7.34 14.83
N ILE A 6 -13.56 6.98 16.08
CA ILE A 6 -13.44 5.60 16.55
C ILE A 6 -14.43 4.71 15.79
N ALA A 7 -15.68 5.15 15.63
CA ALA A 7 -16.67 4.45 14.83
C ALA A 7 -16.19 4.20 13.39
N ASP A 8 -15.65 5.22 12.71
CA ASP A 8 -15.14 5.09 11.34
C ASP A 8 -14.01 4.05 11.25
N ILE A 9 -13.08 4.05 12.21
CA ILE A 9 -11.99 3.07 12.26
C ILE A 9 -12.55 1.66 12.49
N LEU A 10 -13.51 1.49 13.39
CA LEU A 10 -14.17 0.20 13.63
C LEU A 10 -14.89 -0.30 12.39
N ILE A 11 -15.54 0.58 11.63
CA ILE A 11 -16.18 0.25 10.34
C ILE A 11 -15.15 -0.27 9.34
N LEU A 12 -13.98 0.37 9.24
CA LEU A 12 -12.90 -0.10 8.35
C LEU A 12 -12.33 -1.45 8.78
N ILE A 13 -12.11 -1.65 10.09
CA ILE A 13 -11.65 -2.93 10.65
C ILE A 13 -12.66 -4.03 10.34
N LEU A 14 -13.95 -3.77 10.62
CA LEU A 14 -15.04 -4.72 10.36
C LEU A 14 -15.12 -5.06 8.88
N THR A 15 -15.02 -4.06 8.00
CA THR A 15 -15.03 -4.27 6.53
C THR A 15 -13.89 -5.19 6.11
N GLY A 16 -12.66 -4.93 6.57
CA GLY A 16 -11.50 -5.73 6.20
C GLY A 16 -11.57 -7.16 6.75
N PHE A 17 -12.04 -7.31 7.99
CA PHE A 17 -12.24 -8.62 8.61
C PHE A 17 -13.30 -9.44 7.85
N LEU A 18 -14.44 -8.84 7.51
CA LEU A 18 -15.49 -9.51 6.76
C LEU A 18 -15.06 -9.87 5.33
N ALA A 19 -14.28 -9.00 4.68
CA ALA A 19 -13.80 -9.24 3.32
C ALA A 19 -12.70 -10.31 3.22
N TYR A 20 -11.77 -10.35 4.19
CA TYR A 20 -10.56 -11.17 4.10
C TYR A 20 -10.34 -12.10 5.29
N GLY A 21 -10.68 -11.64 6.50
CA GLY A 21 -10.40 -12.33 7.76
C GLY A 21 -11.18 -13.63 7.97
N LEU A 22 -12.40 -13.72 7.42
CA LEU A 22 -13.24 -14.91 7.61
C LEU A 22 -12.61 -16.17 7.04
N GLN A 23 -11.83 -16.06 5.95
CA GLN A 23 -11.25 -17.22 5.27
C GLN A 23 -9.96 -17.74 5.91
N VAL A 24 -9.35 -16.97 6.82
CA VAL A 24 -8.02 -17.24 7.40
C VAL A 24 -7.84 -18.67 7.93
N PRO A 25 -8.80 -19.28 8.66
CA PRO A 25 -8.63 -20.63 9.21
C PRO A 25 -8.50 -21.74 8.15
N TRP A 26 -8.87 -21.47 6.90
CA TRP A 26 -8.85 -22.43 5.80
C TRP A 26 -7.78 -22.14 4.75
N LEU A 27 -6.94 -21.13 4.97
CA LEU A 27 -5.87 -20.74 4.06
C LEU A 27 -4.53 -21.36 4.48
N GLY A 28 -3.75 -21.80 3.48
CA GLY A 28 -2.38 -22.27 3.66
C GLY A 28 -1.36 -21.29 3.08
N PHE A 29 -0.18 -21.82 2.74
CA PHE A 29 0.81 -21.11 1.93
C PHE A 29 0.56 -21.35 0.44
N PHE A 30 0.67 -20.29 -0.35
CA PHE A 30 0.38 -20.33 -1.78
C PHE A 30 1.55 -19.81 -2.61
N GLN A 31 1.78 -20.44 -3.76
CA GLN A 31 2.71 -19.96 -4.79
C GLN A 31 4.07 -19.56 -4.18
N ASP A 32 4.45 -18.30 -4.33
CA ASP A 32 5.76 -17.77 -3.94
C ASP A 32 5.99 -17.73 -2.42
N ASP A 33 4.94 -17.90 -1.59
CA ASP A 33 5.10 -18.05 -0.13
C ASP A 33 6.06 -19.19 0.20
N TRP A 34 6.05 -20.27 -0.59
CA TRP A 34 6.88 -21.46 -0.36
C TRP A 34 8.37 -21.18 -0.49
N ASN A 35 8.79 -20.21 -1.31
CA ASN A 35 10.20 -19.85 -1.43
C ASN A 35 10.73 -19.35 -0.08
N PHE A 36 9.99 -18.43 0.54
CA PHE A 36 10.36 -17.86 1.83
C PHE A 36 10.30 -18.90 2.96
N VAL A 37 9.27 -19.75 2.96
CA VAL A 37 9.17 -20.87 3.93
C VAL A 37 10.38 -21.79 3.81
N PHE A 38 10.76 -22.16 2.58
CA PHE A 38 11.92 -23.02 2.34
C PHE A 38 13.22 -22.38 2.85
N PHE A 39 13.57 -21.18 2.39
CA PHE A 39 14.83 -20.54 2.78
C PHE A 39 14.92 -20.25 4.29
N SER A 40 13.80 -19.84 4.92
CA SER A 40 13.75 -19.67 6.37
C SER A 40 13.87 -21.01 7.11
N SER A 41 13.23 -22.08 6.63
CA SER A 41 13.28 -23.38 7.32
C SER A 41 14.63 -24.09 7.19
N TYR A 42 15.35 -23.84 6.09
CA TYR A 42 16.65 -24.43 5.82
C TYR A 42 17.78 -23.72 6.58
N GLU A 43 17.85 -22.38 6.49
CA GLU A 43 18.98 -21.59 7.03
C GLU A 43 18.55 -20.38 7.88
N GLY A 44 17.27 -20.31 8.28
CA GLY A 44 16.76 -19.25 9.13
C GLY A 44 16.88 -17.86 8.49
N ALA A 45 17.30 -16.89 9.30
CA ALA A 45 17.44 -15.51 8.86
C ALA A 45 18.50 -15.33 7.77
N GLN A 46 19.55 -16.16 7.77
CA GLN A 46 20.61 -16.09 6.78
C GLN A 46 20.10 -16.53 5.40
N GLY A 47 19.39 -17.67 5.32
CA GLY A 47 18.82 -18.15 4.06
C GLY A 47 17.88 -17.14 3.41
N ILE A 48 17.06 -16.45 4.21
CA ILE A 48 16.19 -15.36 3.74
C ILE A 48 17.01 -14.19 3.18
N PHE A 49 18.04 -13.75 3.90
CA PHE A 49 18.87 -12.63 3.49
C PHE A 49 19.64 -12.92 2.19
N GLU A 50 20.23 -14.12 2.07
CA GLU A 50 20.94 -14.56 0.87
C GLU A 50 20.00 -14.67 -0.33
N PHE A 51 18.83 -15.29 -0.16
CA PHE A 51 17.81 -15.36 -1.20
C PHE A 51 17.42 -13.96 -1.72
N LEU A 52 17.18 -13.02 -0.81
CA LEU A 52 16.73 -11.67 -1.17
C LEU A 52 17.84 -10.77 -1.72
N ILE A 53 19.11 -11.04 -1.40
CA ILE A 53 20.23 -10.44 -2.12
C ILE A 53 20.18 -10.88 -3.58
N LEU A 54 20.03 -12.19 -3.84
CA LEU A 54 19.97 -12.73 -5.20
C LEU A 54 18.74 -12.25 -5.99
N ASP A 55 17.60 -12.05 -5.31
CA ASP A 55 16.39 -11.44 -5.90
C ASP A 55 16.51 -9.92 -6.12
N GLY A 56 17.60 -9.29 -5.68
CA GLY A 56 17.80 -7.83 -5.82
C GLY A 56 16.96 -6.99 -4.87
N ARG A 57 16.52 -7.56 -3.74
CA ARG A 57 15.67 -6.94 -2.72
C ARG A 57 16.14 -7.22 -1.29
N PRO A 58 17.43 -6.98 -0.96
CA PRO A 58 17.98 -7.29 0.36
C PRO A 58 17.23 -6.57 1.50
N GLY A 59 16.70 -5.38 1.24
CA GLY A 59 15.94 -4.62 2.23
C GLY A 59 14.54 -5.19 2.53
N ALA A 60 14.01 -6.13 1.76
CA ALA A 60 12.76 -6.83 2.13
C ALA A 60 12.97 -7.81 3.30
N SER A 61 14.22 -8.21 3.57
CA SER A 61 14.56 -9.29 4.51
C SER A 61 14.04 -9.06 5.93
N TRP A 62 14.00 -7.80 6.39
CA TRP A 62 13.58 -7.50 7.76
C TRP A 62 12.14 -7.94 8.03
N VAL A 63 11.24 -7.82 7.04
CA VAL A 63 9.83 -8.21 7.19
C VAL A 63 9.73 -9.72 7.37
N TYR A 64 10.49 -10.46 6.59
CA TYR A 64 10.49 -11.92 6.62
C TYR A 64 11.16 -12.45 7.89
N ILE A 65 12.35 -11.95 8.24
CA ILE A 65 13.09 -12.38 9.44
C ILE A 65 12.26 -12.08 10.70
N TRP A 66 11.68 -10.88 10.79
CA TRP A 66 10.81 -10.53 11.90
C TRP A 66 9.53 -11.36 11.91
N GLY A 67 8.88 -11.51 10.75
CA GLY A 67 7.65 -12.30 10.63
C GLY A 67 7.85 -13.78 10.98
N PHE A 68 8.91 -14.44 10.50
CA PHE A 68 9.19 -15.84 10.83
C PHE A 68 9.59 -16.03 12.28
N SER A 69 10.29 -15.06 12.90
CA SER A 69 10.61 -15.16 14.34
C SER A 69 9.38 -15.00 15.23
N LEU A 70 8.38 -14.20 14.81
CA LEU A 70 7.16 -13.97 15.59
C LEU A 70 6.05 -15.01 15.31
N PHE A 71 5.82 -15.34 14.05
CA PHE A 71 4.70 -16.16 13.60
C PHE A 71 5.10 -17.61 13.30
N GLY A 72 6.40 -17.88 13.14
CA GLY A 72 6.89 -19.16 12.66
C GLY A 72 6.33 -19.51 11.28
N TYR A 73 6.02 -20.79 11.09
CA TYR A 73 5.54 -21.36 9.82
C TYR A 73 4.03 -21.62 9.84
N LYS A 74 3.27 -20.86 10.62
CA LYS A 74 1.81 -20.98 10.74
C LYS A 74 1.11 -20.02 9.77
N PRO A 75 0.42 -20.53 8.72
CA PRO A 75 -0.20 -19.68 7.71
C PRO A 75 -1.20 -18.68 8.30
N GLU A 76 -1.98 -19.07 9.29
CA GLU A 76 -3.04 -18.24 9.87
C GLU A 76 -2.51 -16.91 10.43
N PHE A 77 -1.30 -16.89 10.98
CA PHE A 77 -0.69 -15.69 11.52
C PHE A 77 -0.14 -14.77 10.44
N TRP A 78 0.42 -15.33 9.36
CA TRP A 78 0.85 -14.55 8.20
C TRP A 78 -0.34 -13.92 7.46
N GLN A 79 -1.42 -14.69 7.30
CA GLN A 79 -2.67 -14.19 6.73
C GLN A 79 -3.23 -13.04 7.59
N ALA A 80 -3.34 -13.24 8.91
CA ALA A 80 -3.79 -12.19 9.83
C ALA A 80 -2.89 -10.94 9.76
N PHE A 81 -1.57 -11.12 9.75
CA PHE A 81 -0.61 -10.02 9.67
C PHE A 81 -0.77 -9.19 8.39
N SER A 82 -0.86 -9.84 7.23
CA SER A 82 -1.04 -9.14 5.95
C SER A 82 -2.38 -8.38 5.89
N ILE A 83 -3.46 -8.96 6.44
CA ILE A 83 -4.77 -8.30 6.56
C ILE A 83 -4.69 -7.08 7.49
N VAL A 84 -4.01 -7.20 8.63
CA VAL A 84 -3.80 -6.08 9.56
C VAL A 84 -3.05 -4.94 8.87
N LEU A 85 -1.97 -5.23 8.15
CA LEU A 85 -1.23 -4.20 7.40
C LEU A 85 -2.12 -3.51 6.35
N ARG A 86 -2.96 -4.27 5.63
CA ARG A 86 -3.93 -3.73 4.66
C ARG A 86 -4.96 -2.80 5.32
N ILE A 87 -5.52 -3.21 6.45
CA ILE A 87 -6.48 -2.41 7.22
C ILE A 87 -5.81 -1.13 7.74
N LEU A 88 -4.61 -1.23 8.33
CA LEU A 88 -3.86 -0.07 8.82
C LEU A 88 -3.54 0.90 7.67
N THR A 89 -3.13 0.38 6.52
CA THR A 89 -2.88 1.19 5.31
C THR A 89 -4.13 1.97 4.92
N THR A 90 -5.29 1.32 4.95
CA THR A 90 -6.60 1.95 4.68
C THR A 90 -6.96 3.00 5.73
N VAL A 91 -6.73 2.73 7.01
CA VAL A 91 -7.01 3.70 8.09
C VAL A 91 -6.15 4.96 7.91
N VAL A 92 -4.87 4.81 7.57
CA VAL A 92 -3.99 5.95 7.29
C VAL A 92 -4.44 6.69 6.03
N PHE A 93 -4.84 5.97 4.98
CA PHE A 93 -5.42 6.56 3.78
C PHE A 93 -6.68 7.38 4.08
N TRP A 94 -7.61 6.86 4.89
CA TRP A 94 -8.77 7.61 5.38
C TRP A 94 -8.38 8.88 6.14
N GLN A 95 -7.33 8.82 6.97
CA GLN A 95 -6.82 10.00 7.67
C GLN A 95 -6.22 11.04 6.71
N ILE A 96 -5.52 10.60 5.65
CA ILE A 96 -5.05 11.48 4.58
C ILE A 96 -6.26 12.15 3.93
N LEU A 97 -7.28 11.41 3.49
CA LEU A 97 -8.48 11.98 2.88
C LEU A 97 -9.13 13.04 3.78
N ASN A 98 -9.18 12.81 5.10
CA ASN A 98 -9.72 13.78 6.06
C ASN A 98 -8.87 15.04 6.23
N GLN A 99 -7.58 15.01 5.92
CA GLN A 99 -6.76 16.22 5.88
C GLN A 99 -7.01 17.05 4.63
N PHE A 100 -7.26 16.39 3.49
CA PHE A 100 -7.61 17.05 2.24
C PHE A 100 -9.05 17.58 2.31
N TRP A 101 -10.04 16.70 2.51
CA TRP A 101 -11.46 17.05 2.48
C TRP A 101 -12.11 17.00 3.87
N GLN A 102 -11.78 17.98 4.72
CA GLN A 102 -12.23 18.05 6.12
C GLN A 102 -13.76 18.04 6.30
N ASN A 103 -14.50 18.59 5.34
CA ASN A 103 -15.97 18.69 5.39
C ASN A 103 -16.71 17.52 4.71
N ARG A 104 -16.00 16.46 4.31
CA ARG A 104 -16.56 15.31 3.56
C ARG A 104 -16.33 13.98 4.27
N ARG A 105 -16.44 13.94 5.61
CA ARG A 105 -16.20 12.73 6.43
C ARG A 105 -16.82 11.46 5.84
N TYR A 106 -18.13 11.47 5.57
CA TYR A 106 -18.82 10.29 5.03
C TYR A 106 -18.29 9.89 3.65
N GLY A 107 -18.04 10.86 2.76
CA GLY A 107 -17.43 10.61 1.45
C GLY A 107 -16.04 9.99 1.58
N ASN A 108 -15.21 10.51 2.48
CA ASN A 108 -13.87 9.97 2.74
C ASN A 108 -13.93 8.54 3.28
N LEU A 109 -14.89 8.23 4.15
CA LEU A 109 -15.10 6.87 4.65
C LEU A 109 -15.49 5.91 3.53
N VAL A 110 -16.47 6.29 2.69
CA VAL A 110 -16.90 5.47 1.54
C VAL A 110 -15.76 5.22 0.56
N ILE A 111 -14.99 6.25 0.21
CA ILE A 111 -13.80 6.10 -0.65
C ILE A 111 -12.78 5.13 -0.01
N SER A 112 -12.61 5.19 1.30
CA SER A 112 -11.67 4.31 2.02
C SER A 112 -12.16 2.86 2.07
N ILE A 113 -13.47 2.64 2.19
CA ILE A 113 -14.08 1.30 2.09
C ILE A 113 -13.82 0.73 0.68
N LEU A 114 -14.08 1.51 -0.37
CA LEU A 114 -13.83 1.08 -1.75
C LEU A 114 -12.36 0.77 -2.00
N PHE A 115 -11.45 1.57 -1.45
CA PHE A 115 -10.01 1.31 -1.50
C PHE A 115 -9.64 -0.01 -0.80
N LEU A 116 -10.20 -0.26 0.38
CA LEU A 116 -9.94 -1.48 1.15
C LEU A 116 -10.36 -2.74 0.40
N ILE A 117 -11.55 -2.72 -0.20
CA ILE A 117 -12.15 -3.89 -0.88
C ILE A 117 -11.88 -3.93 -2.39
N TYR A 118 -10.95 -3.08 -2.88
CA TYR A 118 -10.71 -2.91 -4.29
C TYR A 118 -10.37 -4.25 -5.00
N PRO A 119 -11.14 -4.66 -6.03
CA PRO A 119 -11.11 -6.03 -6.54
C PRO A 119 -9.94 -6.36 -7.49
N PHE A 120 -8.98 -5.45 -7.66
CA PHE A 120 -7.86 -5.67 -8.59
C PHE A 120 -6.81 -6.60 -8.01
N PHE A 121 -6.52 -6.42 -6.73
CA PHE A 121 -5.51 -7.20 -6.04
C PHE A 121 -6.15 -8.44 -5.43
N THR A 122 -6.10 -9.55 -6.15
CA THR A 122 -6.64 -10.86 -5.74
C THR A 122 -5.62 -11.74 -5.02
N LEU A 123 -4.36 -11.31 -4.92
CA LEU A 123 -3.25 -12.06 -4.34
C LEU A 123 -3.13 -11.89 -2.81
N GLN A 124 -4.24 -11.52 -2.14
CA GLN A 124 -4.30 -11.49 -0.68
C GLN A 124 -3.88 -12.83 -0.03
N PRO A 125 -4.21 -14.02 -0.58
CA PRO A 125 -3.80 -15.28 0.01
C PRO A 125 -2.28 -15.52 0.00
N LEU A 126 -1.49 -14.83 -0.83
CA LEU A 126 -0.03 -14.91 -0.84
C LEU A 126 0.55 -14.05 0.28
N SER A 127 0.24 -14.44 1.52
CA SER A 127 0.40 -13.60 2.69
C SER A 127 1.85 -13.32 3.06
N ILE A 128 2.77 -14.27 2.80
CA ILE A 128 4.20 -14.08 3.06
C ILE A 128 4.77 -13.18 1.97
N ALA A 129 4.61 -13.56 0.70
CA ALA A 129 5.18 -12.84 -0.43
C ALA A 129 4.72 -11.38 -0.51
N TYR A 130 3.47 -11.09 -0.12
CA TYR A 130 2.92 -9.73 -0.11
C TYR A 130 3.00 -9.01 1.24
N ALA A 131 3.50 -9.64 2.31
CA ALA A 131 3.71 -8.94 3.58
C ALA A 131 4.62 -7.71 3.44
N PRO A 132 5.79 -7.78 2.75
CA PRO A 132 6.62 -6.58 2.55
C PRO A 132 5.94 -5.52 1.69
N HIS A 133 5.08 -5.93 0.74
CA HIS A 133 4.32 -5.00 -0.08
C HIS A 133 3.33 -4.20 0.76
N PHE A 134 2.55 -4.86 1.62
CA PHE A 134 1.64 -4.15 2.53
C PHE A 134 2.39 -3.32 3.57
N ALA A 135 3.53 -3.79 4.09
CA ALA A 135 4.35 -3.04 5.03
C ALA A 135 4.94 -1.76 4.40
N ALA A 136 5.53 -1.89 3.19
CA ALA A 136 6.01 -0.75 2.44
C ALA A 136 4.88 0.21 2.07
N PHE A 137 3.70 -0.30 1.71
CA PHE A 137 2.58 0.57 1.38
C PHE A 137 2.08 1.36 2.60
N LEU A 138 2.03 0.72 3.77
CA LEU A 138 1.73 1.39 5.04
C LEU A 138 2.76 2.49 5.34
N PHE A 139 4.06 2.19 5.17
CA PHE A 139 5.12 3.17 5.37
C PHE A 139 5.01 4.36 4.41
N TYR A 140 4.73 4.12 3.13
CA TYR A 140 4.43 5.17 2.16
C TYR A 140 3.25 6.04 2.62
N MET A 141 2.12 5.42 2.98
CA MET A 141 0.93 6.15 3.44
C MET A 141 1.21 6.96 4.72
N LEU A 142 1.91 6.39 5.70
CA LEU A 142 2.30 7.11 6.91
C LEU A 142 3.24 8.28 6.58
N SER A 143 4.17 8.10 5.64
CA SER A 143 5.04 9.17 5.17
C SER A 143 4.24 10.32 4.53
N ILE A 144 3.26 10.01 3.68
CA ILE A 144 2.37 11.02 3.09
C ILE A 144 1.57 11.72 4.19
N TYR A 145 0.97 10.98 5.12
CA TYR A 145 0.18 11.52 6.22
C TYR A 145 0.97 12.49 7.12
N LEU A 146 2.23 12.15 7.42
CA LEU A 146 3.10 13.01 8.22
C LEU A 146 3.60 14.21 7.41
N MET A 147 3.93 14.03 6.12
CA MET A 147 4.32 15.11 5.23
C MET A 147 3.23 16.18 5.14
N THR A 148 1.96 15.77 5.02
CA THR A 148 0.80 16.69 4.99
C THR A 148 0.52 17.30 6.37
N LYS A 149 0.72 16.57 7.48
CA LYS A 149 0.70 17.16 8.84
C LYS A 149 1.74 18.26 9.00
N ALA A 150 2.94 18.09 8.46
CA ALA A 150 3.98 19.10 8.48
C ALA A 150 3.56 20.41 7.79
N GLN A 151 2.70 20.33 6.76
CA GLN A 151 2.13 21.51 6.10
C GLN A 151 1.09 22.22 6.97
N GLN A 152 0.29 21.46 7.72
CA GLN A 152 -0.77 21.99 8.59
C GLN A 152 -0.23 22.59 9.89
N ALA A 153 0.92 22.12 10.37
CA ALA A 153 1.56 22.57 11.62
C ALA A 153 3.01 23.03 11.38
N PRO A 154 3.23 24.22 10.79
CA PRO A 154 4.57 24.70 10.43
C PRO A 154 5.54 24.80 11.62
N SER A 155 5.05 25.08 12.83
CA SER A 155 5.87 25.14 14.05
C SER A 155 6.46 23.78 14.45
N GLN A 156 5.85 22.68 13.98
CA GLN A 156 6.27 21.30 14.24
C GLN A 156 6.80 20.63 12.96
N TYR A 157 7.23 21.43 11.98
CA TYR A 157 7.63 20.93 10.67
C TYR A 157 8.65 19.78 10.75
N LEU A 158 9.72 19.95 11.53
CA LEU A 158 10.76 18.93 11.68
C LEU A 158 10.28 17.66 12.39
N PHE A 159 9.40 17.81 13.38
CA PHE A 159 8.82 16.69 14.13
C PHE A 159 8.02 15.75 13.22
N PHE A 160 7.33 16.28 12.21
CA PHE A 160 6.61 15.46 11.24
C PHE A 160 7.46 15.06 10.03
N THR A 161 8.34 15.94 9.57
CA THR A 161 9.15 15.70 8.36
C THR A 161 10.21 14.64 8.58
N ALA A 162 10.90 14.64 9.73
CA ALA A 162 11.94 13.65 10.01
C ALA A 162 11.43 12.20 9.95
N PRO A 163 10.36 11.81 10.70
CA PRO A 163 9.81 10.46 10.57
C PRO A 163 9.20 10.19 9.20
N ALA A 164 8.64 11.19 8.52
CA ALA A 164 8.14 11.01 7.15
C ALA A 164 9.27 10.61 6.18
N ILE A 165 10.45 11.22 6.29
CA ILE A 165 11.63 10.88 5.49
C ILE A 165 12.12 9.46 5.83
N LEU A 166 12.18 9.10 7.11
CA LEU A 166 12.56 7.74 7.53
C LEU A 166 11.59 6.69 6.98
N LEU A 167 10.30 6.98 6.96
CA LEU A 167 9.30 6.10 6.36
C LEU A 167 9.41 6.04 4.84
N THR A 168 9.79 7.15 4.18
CA THR A 168 10.13 7.15 2.75
C THR A 168 11.28 6.20 2.45
N PHE A 169 12.34 6.27 3.25
CA PHE A 169 13.45 5.34 3.17
C PHE A 169 12.97 3.89 3.39
N GLY A 170 12.18 3.68 4.44
CA GLY A 170 11.63 2.38 4.80
C GLY A 170 10.85 1.72 3.66
N HIS A 171 9.90 2.41 3.03
CA HIS A 171 9.12 1.77 1.96
C HIS A 171 9.95 1.51 0.70
N LEU A 172 10.79 2.45 0.27
CA LEU A 172 11.59 2.30 -0.95
C LEU A 172 12.58 1.13 -0.83
N PHE A 173 13.27 1.03 0.31
CA PHE A 173 14.25 -0.04 0.52
C PHE A 173 13.61 -1.38 0.90
N THR A 174 12.36 -1.41 1.36
CA THR A 174 11.64 -2.67 1.60
C THR A 174 11.23 -3.30 0.27
N VAL A 175 10.48 -2.59 -0.57
CA VAL A 175 10.10 -3.07 -1.90
C VAL A 175 9.72 -1.91 -2.82
N GLU A 176 10.24 -1.94 -4.05
CA GLU A 176 10.26 -0.79 -4.96
C GLU A 176 8.93 -0.49 -5.66
N TYR A 177 7.88 -1.30 -5.46
CA TYR A 177 6.64 -1.24 -6.25
C TYR A 177 5.91 0.11 -6.15
N PHE A 178 6.11 0.83 -5.05
CA PHE A 178 5.46 2.12 -4.80
C PHE A 178 6.32 3.33 -5.19
N ILE A 179 7.47 3.12 -5.85
CA ILE A 179 8.37 4.21 -6.24
C ILE A 179 7.67 5.28 -7.07
N GLY A 180 6.78 4.88 -8.00
CA GLY A 180 6.03 5.81 -8.84
C GLY A 180 5.09 6.72 -8.05
N LEU A 181 4.62 6.28 -6.88
CA LEU A 181 3.72 7.07 -6.03
C LEU A 181 4.43 8.27 -5.38
N GLU A 182 5.77 8.27 -5.29
CA GLU A 182 6.53 9.43 -4.81
C GLU A 182 6.30 10.69 -5.66
N LEU A 183 5.93 10.49 -6.94
CA LEU A 183 5.58 11.58 -7.87
C LEU A 183 4.23 12.23 -7.55
N LEU A 184 3.43 11.65 -6.63
CA LEU A 184 2.19 12.26 -6.14
C LEU A 184 2.44 13.28 -5.02
N ARG A 185 3.63 13.29 -4.38
CA ARG A 185 3.96 14.24 -3.31
C ARG A 185 3.86 15.71 -3.74
N PRO A 186 4.39 16.14 -4.91
CA PRO A 186 4.18 17.49 -5.42
C PRO A 186 2.71 17.90 -5.51
N ILE A 187 1.85 16.97 -5.98
CA ILE A 187 0.41 17.19 -6.12
C ILE A 187 -0.23 17.38 -4.74
N ALA A 188 0.13 16.53 -3.78
CA ALA A 188 -0.31 16.63 -2.39
C ALA A 188 0.12 17.96 -1.74
N ILE A 189 1.39 18.36 -1.88
CA ILE A 189 1.91 19.62 -1.33
C ILE A 189 1.22 20.81 -2.00
N TRP A 190 1.05 20.77 -3.32
CA TRP A 190 0.39 21.82 -4.09
C TRP A 190 -1.04 22.08 -3.61
N TYR A 191 -1.79 21.03 -3.29
CA TYR A 191 -3.13 21.15 -2.71
C TYR A 191 -3.14 22.02 -1.44
N PHE A 192 -2.23 21.78 -0.49
CA PHE A 192 -2.16 22.57 0.75
C PHE A 192 -1.67 24.01 0.52
N ILE A 193 -0.77 24.22 -0.45
CA ILE A 193 -0.32 25.57 -0.83
C ILE A 193 -1.51 26.44 -1.27
N GLN A 194 -2.43 25.88 -2.08
CA GLN A 194 -3.58 26.63 -2.61
C GLN A 194 -4.56 27.10 -1.53
N HIS A 195 -4.66 26.34 -0.44
CA HIS A 195 -5.60 26.61 0.65
C HIS A 195 -4.96 27.41 1.80
N THR A 196 -3.72 27.89 1.64
CA THR A 196 -3.06 28.75 2.61
C THR A 196 -3.37 30.22 2.27
N PRO A 197 -3.86 31.06 3.21
CA PRO A 197 -4.27 32.46 2.96
C PRO A 197 -3.12 33.43 2.64
N TYR A 198 -1.92 32.93 2.33
CA TYR A 198 -0.77 33.76 2.00
C TYR A 198 -0.68 33.94 0.48
N GLU A 199 -0.64 35.18 0.00
CA GLU A 199 -0.40 35.50 -1.41
C GLU A 199 1.02 35.07 -1.83
N LYS A 200 1.13 33.82 -2.25
CA LYS A 200 2.34 33.26 -2.86
C LYS A 200 2.25 33.51 -4.36
N THR A 201 3.06 34.42 -4.88
CA THR A 201 3.32 34.56 -6.32
C THR A 201 3.73 33.20 -6.92
N PRO A 202 3.56 32.96 -8.25
CA PRO A 202 3.88 31.68 -8.87
C PRO A 202 5.29 31.17 -8.53
N LEU A 203 6.28 32.05 -8.55
CA LEU A 203 7.67 31.74 -8.18
C LEU A 203 7.81 31.32 -6.71
N LYS A 204 7.11 31.99 -5.78
CA LYS A 204 7.12 31.62 -4.35
C LYS A 204 6.45 30.27 -4.12
N ARG A 205 5.38 29.94 -4.87
CA ARG A 205 4.73 28.62 -4.81
C ARG A 205 5.66 27.51 -5.30
N ALA A 206 6.31 27.71 -6.45
CA ALA A 206 7.27 26.76 -7.01
C ALA A 206 8.44 26.51 -6.04
N ARG A 207 9.03 27.57 -5.46
CA ARG A 207 10.08 27.45 -4.44
C ARG A 207 9.60 26.73 -3.18
N TYR A 208 8.39 27.01 -2.72
CA TYR A 208 7.81 26.31 -1.57
C TYR A 208 7.64 24.83 -1.86
N LEU A 209 7.03 24.47 -3.00
CA LEU A 209 6.84 23.08 -3.41
C LEU A 209 8.19 22.36 -3.49
N ALA A 210 9.16 22.94 -4.19
CA ALA A 210 10.50 22.38 -4.31
C ALA A 210 11.13 22.15 -2.93
N LYS A 211 11.09 23.14 -2.04
CA LYS A 211 11.67 23.03 -0.69
C LYS A 211 11.06 21.90 0.15
N HIS A 212 9.74 21.69 0.06
CA HIS A 212 9.04 20.68 0.86
C HIS A 212 9.07 19.29 0.22
N TRP A 213 9.31 19.20 -1.09
CA TRP A 213 9.49 17.93 -1.79
C TRP A 213 10.94 17.44 -1.77
N LEU A 214 11.91 18.36 -1.78
CA LEU A 214 13.34 18.06 -1.90
C LEU A 214 13.84 16.98 -0.92
N PRO A 215 13.44 16.96 0.38
CA PRO A 215 13.91 15.91 1.28
C PRO A 215 13.50 14.51 0.85
N TYR A 216 12.28 14.33 0.34
CA TYR A 216 11.76 13.06 -0.14
C TYR A 216 12.34 12.71 -1.51
N LEU A 217 12.47 13.70 -2.39
CA LEU A 217 13.12 13.56 -3.68
C LEU A 217 14.57 13.09 -3.54
N PHE A 218 15.30 13.59 -2.53
CA PHE A 218 16.65 13.14 -2.24
C PHE A 218 16.69 11.64 -1.90
N VAL A 219 15.78 11.16 -1.05
CA VAL A 219 15.69 9.72 -0.73
C VAL A 219 15.34 8.90 -1.97
N LEU A 220 14.40 9.38 -2.80
CA LEU A 220 14.03 8.74 -4.05
C LEU A 220 15.24 8.62 -5.01
N LEU A 221 15.96 9.71 -5.24
CA LEU A 221 17.13 9.72 -6.13
C LEU A 221 18.25 8.84 -5.58
N PHE A 222 18.48 8.88 -4.26
CA PHE A 222 19.43 8.01 -3.59
C PHE A 222 19.07 6.53 -3.78
N PHE A 223 17.80 6.17 -3.59
CA PHE A 223 17.30 4.82 -3.81
C PHE A 223 17.51 4.35 -5.25
N VAL A 224 17.13 5.17 -6.24
CA VAL A 224 17.30 4.83 -7.67
C VAL A 224 18.77 4.59 -8.00
N ALA A 225 19.66 5.48 -7.54
CA ALA A 225 21.10 5.34 -7.77
C ALA A 225 21.65 4.07 -7.10
N TRP A 226 21.35 3.86 -5.82
CA TRP A 226 21.76 2.66 -5.09
C TRP A 226 21.26 1.37 -5.76
N ARG A 227 19.98 1.33 -6.14
CA ARG A 227 19.36 0.15 -6.76
C ARG A 227 19.98 -0.16 -8.11
N SER A 228 20.21 0.84 -8.96
CA SER A 228 20.88 0.64 -10.25
C SER A 228 22.28 0.06 -10.09
N ILE A 229 23.08 0.60 -9.17
CA ILE A 229 24.44 0.10 -8.90
C ILE A 229 24.38 -1.35 -8.41
N MET A 230 23.46 -1.65 -7.49
CA MET A 230 23.30 -2.98 -6.89
C MET A 230 22.80 -4.03 -7.90
N LEU A 231 21.81 -3.71 -8.73
CA LEU A 231 21.32 -4.65 -9.75
C LEU A 231 22.35 -4.89 -10.86
N SER A 232 23.06 -3.83 -11.27
CA SER A 232 24.15 -3.92 -12.23
C SER A 232 25.27 -4.84 -11.73
N SER A 233 25.65 -4.77 -10.45
CA SER A 233 26.71 -5.63 -9.90
C SER A 233 26.30 -7.10 -9.79
N LEU A 234 25.02 -7.39 -9.64
CA LEU A 234 24.49 -8.76 -9.61
C LEU A 234 24.20 -9.35 -11.01
N GLY A 235 24.31 -8.55 -12.08
CA GLY A 235 23.92 -8.98 -13.43
C GLY A 235 22.42 -9.30 -13.55
N VAL A 236 21.60 -8.78 -12.63
CA VAL A 236 20.15 -9.02 -12.57
C VAL A 236 19.44 -8.07 -13.53
N ARG A 237 18.36 -8.54 -14.15
CA ARG A 237 17.54 -7.76 -15.08
C ARG A 237 16.81 -6.63 -14.32
N ASN A 238 16.47 -5.53 -15.03
CA ASN A 238 15.68 -4.38 -14.54
C ASN A 238 16.46 -3.24 -13.83
N ASP A 239 17.68 -2.93 -14.27
CA ASP A 239 18.32 -1.66 -13.88
C ASP A 239 17.49 -0.46 -14.42
N PRO A 240 16.92 0.39 -13.54
CA PRO A 240 16.05 1.48 -13.95
C PRO A 240 16.79 2.57 -14.75
N ILE A 241 18.03 2.91 -14.38
CA ILE A 241 18.83 3.93 -15.08
C ILE A 241 19.25 3.41 -16.45
N ALA A 242 19.79 2.19 -16.52
CA ALA A 242 20.21 1.62 -17.79
C ALA A 242 19.02 1.45 -18.75
N SER A 243 17.85 1.06 -18.22
CA SER A 243 16.62 0.99 -19.00
C SER A 243 16.21 2.35 -19.55
N LEU A 244 16.17 3.38 -18.70
CA LEU A 244 15.76 4.73 -19.10
C LEU A 244 16.70 5.36 -20.14
N LEU A 245 18.02 5.19 -19.97
CA LEU A 245 19.03 5.73 -20.88
C LEU A 245 19.20 4.90 -22.16
N GLY A 246 18.95 3.60 -22.08
CA GLY A 246 19.13 2.66 -23.20
C GLY A 246 18.05 2.76 -24.27
N SER A 247 16.86 3.29 -23.96
CA SER A 247 15.83 3.52 -24.96
C SER A 247 14.77 4.55 -24.55
N ASN A 248 14.66 5.63 -25.34
CA ASN A 248 13.52 6.56 -25.28
C ASN A 248 12.16 5.89 -25.56
N SER A 249 12.15 4.67 -26.10
CA SER A 249 10.92 3.93 -26.39
C SER A 249 10.16 3.50 -25.14
N ILE A 250 10.81 3.36 -23.98
CA ILE A 250 10.16 2.89 -22.75
C ILE A 250 9.17 3.92 -22.23
N LEU A 251 9.57 5.20 -22.16
CA LEU A 251 8.65 6.28 -21.75
C LEU A 251 7.46 6.36 -22.69
N LEU A 252 7.70 6.29 -23.99
CA LEU A 252 6.63 6.29 -24.98
C LEU A 252 5.73 5.05 -24.85
N HIS A 253 6.29 3.89 -24.55
CA HIS A 253 5.53 2.66 -24.34
C HIS A 253 4.64 2.75 -23.09
N VAL A 254 5.17 3.24 -21.97
CA VAL A 254 4.39 3.47 -20.74
C VAL A 254 3.25 4.45 -21.00
N LEU A 255 3.53 5.58 -21.66
CA LEU A 255 2.50 6.57 -21.99
C LEU A 255 1.44 6.04 -22.95
N LYS A 256 1.83 5.20 -23.92
CA LYS A 256 0.89 4.56 -24.86
C LYS A 256 -0.04 3.56 -24.18
N ASN A 257 0.45 2.81 -23.20
CA ASN A 257 -0.36 1.80 -22.50
C ASN A 257 -1.13 2.37 -21.30
N ALA A 258 -0.74 3.53 -20.76
CA ALA A 258 -1.37 4.12 -19.58
C ALA A 258 -2.91 4.23 -19.66
N PRO A 259 -3.54 4.61 -20.79
CA PRO A 259 -5.00 4.62 -20.88
C PRO A 259 -5.62 3.22 -20.74
N ALA A 260 -5.02 2.21 -21.37
CA ALA A 260 -5.49 0.82 -21.29
C ALA A 260 -5.33 0.27 -19.87
N ASP A 261 -4.20 0.55 -19.23
CA ASP A 261 -3.93 0.17 -17.84
C ASP A 261 -4.90 0.84 -16.88
N LEU A 262 -5.20 2.13 -17.06
CA LEU A 262 -6.19 2.86 -16.25
C LEU A 262 -7.60 2.29 -16.44
N ILE A 263 -8.01 1.95 -17.66
CA ILE A 263 -9.31 1.30 -17.92
C ILE A 263 -9.35 -0.07 -17.25
N LEU A 264 -8.28 -0.87 -17.38
CA LEU A 264 -8.19 -2.18 -16.75
C LEU A 264 -8.36 -2.08 -15.23
N MET A 265 -7.57 -1.21 -14.59
CA MET A 265 -7.58 -1.01 -13.15
C MET A 265 -8.91 -0.39 -12.69
N LEU A 266 -9.30 0.76 -13.21
CA LEU A 266 -10.41 1.55 -12.67
C LEU A 266 -11.80 1.05 -13.09
N ILE A 267 -11.92 0.35 -14.21
CA ILE A 267 -13.20 -0.04 -14.81
C ILE A 267 -13.35 -1.56 -14.88
N ASN A 268 -12.52 -2.24 -15.69
CA ASN A 268 -12.73 -3.66 -16.02
C ASN A 268 -12.72 -4.57 -14.79
N THR A 269 -11.94 -4.21 -13.79
CA THR A 269 -11.82 -4.99 -12.57
C THR A 269 -13.15 -5.09 -11.80
N TRP A 270 -13.94 -4.01 -11.79
CA TRP A 270 -15.26 -4.04 -11.14
C TRP A 270 -16.25 -4.90 -11.91
N PHE A 271 -16.13 -4.96 -13.24
CA PHE A 271 -16.99 -5.83 -14.07
C PHE A 271 -16.79 -7.32 -13.79
N LYS A 272 -15.59 -7.74 -13.35
CA LYS A 272 -15.33 -9.13 -12.96
C LYS A 272 -16.17 -9.59 -11.76
N LEU A 273 -16.71 -8.67 -10.95
CA LEU A 273 -17.61 -9.01 -9.85
C LEU A 273 -18.98 -9.53 -10.33
N PHE A 274 -19.34 -9.26 -11.58
CA PHE A 274 -20.60 -9.71 -12.19
C PHE A 274 -20.43 -10.95 -13.06
N ASP A 275 -19.30 -11.66 -12.94
CA ASP A 275 -19.10 -12.93 -13.67
C ASP A 275 -20.16 -13.95 -13.22
N PRO A 276 -21.05 -14.42 -14.13
CA PRO A 276 -22.09 -15.39 -13.78
C PRO A 276 -21.54 -16.67 -13.15
N GLN A 277 -20.27 -17.05 -13.44
CA GLN A 277 -19.63 -18.23 -12.86
C GLN A 277 -19.48 -18.16 -11.33
N LEU A 278 -19.45 -16.94 -10.76
CA LEU A 278 -19.39 -16.74 -9.31
C LEU A 278 -20.71 -17.08 -8.60
N PHE A 279 -21.83 -17.07 -9.33
CA PHE A 279 -23.18 -17.31 -8.81
C PHE A 279 -23.69 -18.72 -9.08
N VAL A 280 -22.89 -19.58 -9.73
CA VAL A 280 -23.26 -20.97 -9.98
C VAL A 280 -23.31 -21.73 -8.65
N ILE A 281 -24.53 -22.15 -8.29
CA ILE A 281 -24.80 -23.04 -7.16
C ILE A 281 -24.41 -24.45 -7.60
N GLY A 282 -23.33 -24.99 -7.03
CA GLY A 282 -22.83 -26.32 -7.37
C GLY A 282 -21.49 -26.60 -6.69
N PRO A 283 -20.44 -25.79 -6.94
CA PRO A 283 -19.22 -25.84 -6.14
C PRO A 283 -19.53 -25.39 -4.71
N ILE A 284 -19.27 -26.24 -3.72
CA ILE A 284 -19.55 -25.91 -2.31
C ILE A 284 -18.85 -24.62 -1.86
N ARG A 285 -17.68 -24.33 -2.45
CA ARG A 285 -16.95 -23.06 -2.30
C ARG A 285 -17.81 -21.85 -2.64
N ASN A 286 -18.56 -21.87 -3.75
CA ASN A 286 -19.37 -20.73 -4.18
C ASN A 286 -20.55 -20.51 -3.21
N LEU A 287 -21.13 -21.58 -2.66
CA LEU A 287 -22.14 -21.50 -1.61
C LEU A 287 -21.57 -20.87 -0.33
N TYR A 288 -20.39 -21.29 0.12
CA TYR A 288 -19.72 -20.67 1.27
C TYR A 288 -19.44 -19.19 1.04
N ILE A 289 -18.90 -18.82 -0.12
CA ILE A 289 -18.63 -17.42 -0.48
C ILE A 289 -19.92 -16.60 -0.47
N PHE A 290 -21.01 -17.14 -1.01
CA PHE A 290 -22.30 -16.47 -1.05
C PHE A 290 -22.89 -16.25 0.36
N ILE A 291 -22.90 -17.28 1.21
CA ILE A 291 -23.37 -17.18 2.60
C ILE A 291 -22.52 -16.19 3.39
N ILE A 292 -21.20 -16.27 3.26
CA ILE A 292 -20.26 -15.34 3.91
C ILE A 292 -20.53 -13.91 3.43
N SER A 293 -20.73 -13.70 2.14
CA SER A 293 -20.93 -12.36 1.56
C SER A 293 -22.25 -11.74 2.00
N ILE A 294 -23.35 -12.50 1.98
CA ILE A 294 -24.66 -12.04 2.46
C ILE A 294 -24.63 -11.79 3.96
N GLY A 295 -24.08 -12.72 4.74
CA GLY A 295 -23.95 -12.60 6.18
C GLY A 295 -23.10 -11.38 6.57
N ALA A 296 -21.95 -11.20 5.92
CA ALA A 296 -21.11 -10.02 6.06
C ALA A 296 -21.86 -8.73 5.72
N GLY A 297 -22.58 -8.69 4.59
CA GLY A 297 -23.37 -7.54 4.18
C GLY A 297 -24.47 -7.17 5.18
N ALA A 298 -25.18 -8.17 5.71
CA ALA A 298 -26.20 -7.98 6.73
C ALA A 298 -25.60 -7.47 8.05
N CYS A 299 -24.53 -8.10 8.54
CA CYS A 299 -23.79 -7.66 9.73
C CYS A 299 -23.28 -6.21 9.57
N TYR A 300 -22.76 -5.89 8.39
CA TYR A 300 -22.26 -4.56 8.08
C TYR A 300 -23.37 -3.51 8.08
N TYR A 301 -24.51 -3.81 7.46
CA TYR A 301 -25.69 -2.94 7.47
C TYR A 301 -26.21 -2.68 8.90
N LEU A 302 -26.33 -3.74 9.71
CA LEU A 302 -26.76 -3.64 11.10
C LEU A 302 -25.77 -2.83 11.95
N ALA A 303 -24.47 -3.03 11.74
CA ALA A 303 -23.43 -2.25 12.41
C ALA A 303 -23.55 -0.77 12.05
N LEU A 304 -23.67 -0.43 10.76
CA LEU A 304 -23.83 0.96 10.31
C LEU A 304 -25.07 1.63 10.91
N LYS A 305 -26.19 0.92 11.01
CA LYS A 305 -27.42 1.45 11.62
C LYS A 305 -27.22 1.86 13.08
N ASN A 306 -26.34 1.18 13.81
CA ASN A 306 -26.04 1.47 15.21
C ASN A 306 -24.98 2.58 15.39
N PHE A 307 -24.21 2.90 14.33
CA PHE A 307 -23.19 3.96 14.33
C PHE A 307 -23.66 5.29 13.70
N ALA A 308 -24.83 5.29 13.05
CA ALA A 308 -25.50 6.47 12.48
C ALA A 308 -26.42 7.12 13.52
#